data_AF-A0A816YY41-F1
#
_entry.id   AF-A0A816YY41-F1
#
_cell.length_a   1.000
_cell.length_b   1.000
_cell.length_c   1.000
_cell.angle_alpha   90.00
_cell.angle_beta   90.00
_cell.angle_gamma   90.00
#
_symmetry.space_group_name_H-M   'P 1'
#
loop_
_entity.id
_entity.type
_entity.pdbx_description
1 polymer ?
#
loop_
_entity_poly.entity_id
_entity_poly.type
_entity_poly.pdbx_seq_one_letter_code
_entity_poly.pdbx_strand_id
1 'polypeptide(L)'
;MESLISLVNKIQRACTALGDHGEGSSLPTLWDSLPAIAVVGGQSSGKSSVLESVVGKDFLPRGAGIVTRRPLVLQLHRIDEGKEYAEFMHLPKKKFTDFAAVRKEISDETDRETGPSSKVISTVPIHLSIFSPNVVNLTLVDLPGLTKVAVDGQPESIVQDIENMVRSFIEKPNCIILAISPANQDLATSDAIKISREVDPKGDRTFGVLTKIDLMDQGTNAVDILEGRGYKLRYPWVGVVNRSQADINKSVDMIAARRRERDYFKSTPEYSHLTERMGSEYLGKMLSKHLEVVIKSRIPGLQALITKTISELETELSRLGKPVAADAGGKLYMIMEICRAFDQTFKEHLDGTRSGGEKVNSVFDNQFPAAIKRLQFDKHLSMDNVRKLITEADGYQPHLIAPEQGYRRLIESCLVSIRGPAEAAVDAVHSILKDLIHKSIGETSELKQYPTLRVEVSGAAVDSLDRMRDESRKATLLLVDMESGYLTVEFFRKLPQDSEKGGNPTHSIFDRYNDAYLRRIGSNVLSYVNMVCAGLRNSIPKSIVYCQVREAKRSLLDIFFTELGQKEMSKLSKLLDEDPAVQQRRTSIAKRLELYRSAQTDIEAVAWSK
;
A
#
# COMPACT_ATOMS: atom_id res chain seq x y z
N MET A 1 35.11 -0.29 15.19
CA MET A 1 35.46 -1.24 14.11
C MET A 1 34.77 -2.59 14.27
N GLU A 2 34.76 -3.23 15.45
CA GLU A 2 33.92 -4.40 15.75
C GLU A 2 32.39 -4.16 15.54
N SER A 3 31.98 -2.89 15.57
CA SER A 3 30.62 -2.40 15.31
C SER A 3 30.04 -2.79 13.93
N LEU A 4 30.86 -2.90 12.87
CA LEU A 4 30.38 -3.10 11.49
C LEU A 4 29.79 -4.49 11.24
N ILE A 5 30.42 -5.52 11.79
CA ILE A 5 29.95 -6.91 11.65
C ILE A 5 28.73 -7.11 12.55
N SER A 6 28.72 -6.48 13.73
CA SER A 6 27.55 -6.46 14.61
C SER A 6 26.33 -5.80 13.94
N LEU A 7 26.56 -4.68 13.23
CA LEU A 7 25.54 -4.00 12.42
C LEU A 7 24.95 -4.93 11.35
N VAL A 8 25.80 -5.57 10.54
CA VAL A 8 25.33 -6.52 9.52
C VAL A 8 24.52 -7.65 10.15
N ASN A 9 24.97 -8.19 11.28
CA ASN A 9 24.26 -9.26 11.98
C ASN A 9 22.90 -8.80 12.54
N LYS A 10 22.82 -7.57 13.04
CA LYS A 10 21.56 -6.97 13.53
C LYS A 10 20.56 -6.79 12.39
N ILE A 11 20.99 -6.21 11.27
CA ILE A 11 20.16 -6.02 10.06
C ILE A 11 19.70 -7.37 9.53
N GLN A 12 20.63 -8.33 9.45
CA GLN A 12 20.33 -9.71 9.09
C GLN A 12 19.19 -10.26 9.95
N ARG A 13 19.37 -10.34 11.28
CA ARG A 13 18.36 -10.89 12.19
C ARG A 13 16.99 -10.21 12.05
N ALA A 14 16.98 -8.89 11.83
CA ALA A 14 15.76 -8.15 11.64
C ALA A 14 15.06 -8.55 10.33
N CYS A 15 15.79 -8.66 9.21
CA CYS A 15 15.23 -9.10 7.93
C CYS A 15 14.69 -10.53 8.03
N THR A 16 15.40 -11.39 8.75
CA THR A 16 14.99 -12.77 9.05
C THR A 16 13.65 -12.84 9.76
N ALA A 17 13.48 -12.02 10.80
CA ALA A 17 12.25 -11.98 11.59
C ALA A 17 11.02 -11.51 10.80
N LEU A 18 11.22 -10.75 9.72
CA LEU A 18 10.15 -10.30 8.84
C LEU A 18 9.88 -11.27 7.66
N GLY A 19 10.61 -12.38 7.56
CA GLY A 19 10.51 -13.28 6.41
C GLY A 19 11.10 -12.70 5.13
N ASP A 20 11.92 -11.64 5.21
CA ASP A 20 12.58 -10.97 4.08
C ASP A 20 13.83 -11.76 3.62
N HIS A 21 13.68 -13.09 3.52
CA HIS A 21 14.72 -14.07 3.25
C HIS A 21 14.92 -14.40 1.77
N GLY A 22 14.28 -13.65 0.88
CA GLY A 22 14.36 -13.87 -0.57
C GLY A 22 13.32 -14.86 -1.11
N GLU A 23 12.39 -15.37 -0.29
CA GLU A 23 11.26 -16.15 -0.80
C GLU A 23 10.13 -15.24 -1.30
N GLY A 24 9.93 -15.21 -2.62
CA GLY A 24 8.69 -14.71 -3.24
C GLY A 24 8.65 -13.23 -3.66
N SER A 25 9.71 -12.45 -3.49
CA SER A 25 9.77 -11.07 -4.03
C SER A 25 10.71 -10.95 -5.23
N SER A 26 10.24 -10.37 -6.33
CA SER A 26 10.99 -10.11 -7.56
C SER A 26 12.11 -9.06 -7.43
N LEU A 27 12.38 -8.58 -6.22
CA LEU A 27 13.38 -7.57 -5.90
C LEU A 27 14.39 -8.14 -4.89
N PRO A 28 15.69 -7.81 -5.02
CA PRO A 28 16.71 -8.24 -4.07
C PRO A 28 16.37 -7.68 -2.68
N THR A 29 16.22 -8.56 -1.69
CA THR A 29 15.90 -8.15 -0.33
C THR A 29 17.11 -7.48 0.32
N LEU A 30 16.88 -6.77 1.44
CA LEU A 30 18.00 -6.21 2.20
C LEU A 30 18.93 -7.33 2.67
N TRP A 31 18.39 -8.51 2.99
CA TRP A 31 19.17 -9.70 3.32
C TRP A 31 20.13 -10.13 2.21
N ASP A 32 19.69 -10.17 0.95
CA ASP A 32 20.52 -10.58 -0.20
C ASP A 32 21.68 -9.64 -0.49
N SER A 33 21.54 -8.38 -0.07
CA SER A 33 22.55 -7.36 -0.28
C SER A 33 23.65 -7.38 0.79
N LEU A 34 23.46 -8.10 1.90
CA LEU A 34 24.42 -8.15 3.00
C LEU A 34 25.56 -9.13 2.72
N PRO A 35 26.83 -8.74 2.98
CA PRO A 35 27.96 -9.65 2.78
C PRO A 35 27.91 -10.85 3.72
N ALA A 36 28.15 -12.03 3.18
CA ALA A 36 28.23 -13.28 3.93
C ALA A 36 29.28 -14.21 3.33
N ILE A 37 29.82 -15.12 4.15
CA ILE A 37 30.78 -16.13 3.69
C ILE A 37 30.05 -17.46 3.53
N ALA A 38 29.92 -17.96 2.31
CA ALA A 38 29.36 -19.28 2.04
C ALA A 38 30.45 -20.34 1.99
N VAL A 39 30.27 -21.41 2.75
CA VAL A 39 31.21 -22.54 2.79
C VAL A 39 30.77 -23.60 1.80
N VAL A 40 31.62 -23.86 0.81
CA VAL A 40 31.34 -24.80 -0.29
C VAL A 40 32.39 -25.90 -0.31
N GLY A 41 31.95 -27.14 -0.52
CA GLY A 41 32.83 -28.28 -0.58
C GLY A 41 32.10 -29.59 -0.77
N GLY A 42 32.77 -30.57 -1.38
CA GLY A 42 32.25 -31.92 -1.52
C GLY A 42 31.90 -32.58 -0.18
N GLN A 43 31.09 -33.63 -0.21
CA GLN A 43 30.85 -34.46 0.96
C GLN A 43 32.18 -34.95 1.55
N SER A 44 32.33 -34.91 2.88
CA SER A 44 33.54 -35.34 3.58
C SER A 44 34.83 -34.54 3.26
N SER A 45 34.73 -33.36 2.64
CA SER A 45 35.87 -32.44 2.43
C SER A 45 36.36 -31.75 3.71
N GLY A 46 35.66 -31.93 4.84
CA GLY A 46 36.02 -31.35 6.12
C GLY A 46 35.39 -29.98 6.41
N LYS A 47 34.32 -29.58 5.71
CA LYS A 47 33.59 -28.30 5.94
C LYS A 47 33.25 -28.05 7.40
N SER A 48 32.50 -28.99 8.00
CA SER A 48 32.07 -28.88 9.39
C SER A 48 33.26 -28.83 10.35
N SER A 49 34.33 -29.60 10.07
CA SER A 49 35.55 -29.57 10.86
C SER A 49 36.27 -28.22 10.77
N VAL A 50 36.33 -27.59 9.60
CA VAL A 50 36.91 -26.24 9.45
C VAL A 50 36.09 -25.22 10.23
N LEU A 51 34.76 -25.27 10.14
CA LEU A 51 33.88 -24.39 10.90
C LEU A 51 34.06 -24.55 12.41
N GLU A 52 34.06 -25.78 12.92
CA GLU A 52 34.31 -26.07 14.34
C GLU A 52 35.70 -25.64 14.79
N SER A 53 36.73 -25.82 13.96
CA SER A 53 38.10 -25.36 14.23
C SER A 53 38.20 -23.84 14.27
N VAL A 54 37.45 -23.11 13.43
CA VAL A 54 37.38 -21.63 13.45
C VAL A 54 36.64 -21.15 14.70
N VAL A 55 35.53 -21.80 15.08
CA VAL A 55 34.75 -21.44 16.29
C VAL A 55 35.47 -21.85 17.58
N GLY A 56 36.21 -22.96 17.56
CA GLY A 56 36.86 -23.50 18.75
C GLY A 56 35.99 -24.51 19.53
N LYS A 57 34.87 -24.97 18.97
CA LYS A 57 33.88 -25.82 19.67
C LYS A 57 33.27 -26.89 18.77
N ASP A 58 32.83 -27.98 19.40
CA ASP A 58 32.07 -29.07 18.80
C ASP A 58 30.57 -28.80 18.90
N PHE A 59 29.93 -28.42 17.79
CA PHE A 59 28.50 -28.09 17.78
C PHE A 59 27.78 -28.53 16.51
N LEU A 60 28.49 -28.90 15.45
CA LEU A 60 27.85 -29.38 14.23
C LEU A 60 27.55 -30.87 14.36
N PRO A 61 26.42 -31.36 13.80
CA PRO A 61 26.14 -32.78 13.76
C PRO A 61 27.22 -33.52 12.97
N ARG A 62 27.42 -34.81 13.30
CA ARG A 62 28.37 -35.71 12.61
C ARG A 62 27.66 -37.02 12.32
N GLY A 63 27.88 -37.57 11.13
CA GLY A 63 27.27 -38.84 10.71
C GLY A 63 27.73 -39.27 9.32
N ALA A 64 27.34 -40.48 8.93
CA ALA A 64 27.48 -40.95 7.56
C ALA A 64 26.35 -40.38 6.68
N GLY A 65 26.65 -40.03 5.43
CA GLY A 65 25.67 -39.42 4.51
C GLY A 65 25.69 -37.89 4.50
N ILE A 66 24.59 -37.27 4.06
CA ILE A 66 24.42 -35.81 4.04
C ILE A 66 24.09 -35.35 5.46
N VAL A 67 25.09 -34.79 6.14
CA VAL A 67 24.96 -34.36 7.53
C VAL A 67 24.25 -33.01 7.62
N THR A 68 24.69 -32.03 6.82
CA THR A 68 24.04 -30.71 6.70
C THR A 68 22.94 -30.81 5.64
N ARG A 69 21.67 -30.94 6.05
CA ARG A 69 20.49 -31.01 5.15
C ARG A 69 19.77 -29.67 4.96
N ARG A 70 20.10 -28.67 5.79
CA ARG A 70 19.60 -27.29 5.73
C ARG A 70 20.79 -26.34 5.81
N PRO A 71 20.77 -25.20 5.10
CA PRO A 71 21.79 -24.16 5.29
C PRO A 71 21.84 -23.72 6.76
N LEU A 72 23.03 -23.59 7.33
CA LEU A 72 23.21 -23.06 8.69
C LEU A 72 23.87 -21.70 8.62
N VAL A 73 23.12 -20.65 8.93
CA VAL A 73 23.65 -19.28 9.06
C VAL A 73 24.18 -19.11 10.47
N LEU A 74 25.51 -19.19 10.57
CA LEU A 74 26.27 -19.11 11.81
C LEU A 74 26.82 -17.70 12.00
N GLN A 75 26.35 -17.02 13.05
CA GLN A 75 26.82 -15.70 13.46
C GLN A 75 27.71 -15.84 14.70
N LEU A 76 28.98 -15.49 14.57
CA LEU A 76 29.95 -15.47 15.66
C LEU A 76 30.03 -14.05 16.23
N HIS A 77 29.90 -13.95 17.55
CA HIS A 77 29.97 -12.72 18.31
C HIS A 77 31.09 -12.82 19.34
N ARG A 78 32.07 -11.95 19.20
CA ARG A 78 33.11 -11.76 20.21
C ARG A 78 32.51 -11.03 21.41
N ILE A 79 32.70 -11.58 22.61
CA ILE A 79 32.35 -10.94 23.89
C ILE A 79 33.63 -10.69 24.69
N ASP A 80 33.69 -9.57 25.41
CA ASP A 80 34.90 -9.22 26.20
C ASP A 80 35.04 -10.11 27.44
N GLU A 81 33.93 -10.34 28.15
CA GLU A 81 33.87 -11.14 29.37
C GLU A 81 32.58 -11.96 29.43
N GLY A 82 32.65 -13.15 30.05
CA GLY A 82 31.47 -13.98 30.33
C GLY A 82 31.61 -15.43 29.90
N LYS A 83 30.60 -16.23 30.26
CA LYS A 83 30.49 -17.63 29.82
C LYS A 83 30.00 -17.68 28.38
N GLU A 84 30.58 -18.58 27.60
CA GLU A 84 30.19 -18.83 26.22
C GLU A 84 28.77 -19.39 26.15
N TYR A 85 27.98 -18.92 25.21
CA TYR A 85 26.62 -19.40 24.98
C TYR A 85 26.21 -19.27 23.51
N ALA A 86 25.18 -20.02 23.13
CA ALA A 86 24.57 -19.96 21.83
C ALA A 86 23.06 -19.66 21.93
N GLU A 87 22.52 -19.00 20.92
CA GLU A 87 21.09 -18.69 20.79
C GLU A 87 20.62 -19.05 19.39
N PHE A 88 19.46 -19.71 19.33
CA PHE A 88 18.77 -19.96 18.08
C PHE A 88 17.68 -18.93 17.84
N MET A 89 17.51 -18.54 16.58
CA MET A 89 16.50 -17.55 16.23
C MET A 89 15.06 -18.07 16.41
N HIS A 90 14.82 -19.36 16.20
CA HIS A 90 13.52 -20.00 16.43
C HIS A 90 13.21 -20.24 17.93
N LEU A 91 14.19 -20.07 18.82
CA LEU A 91 14.03 -20.14 20.27
C LEU A 91 14.52 -18.85 20.95
N PRO A 92 13.90 -17.70 20.64
CA PRO A 92 14.31 -16.43 21.21
C PRO A 92 14.16 -16.50 22.73
N LYS A 93 15.22 -16.12 23.47
CA LYS A 93 15.37 -16.14 24.95
C LYS A 93 15.93 -17.42 25.58
N LYS A 94 16.15 -18.50 24.82
CA LYS A 94 16.83 -19.71 25.35
C LYS A 94 18.33 -19.64 25.06
N LYS A 95 19.14 -19.53 26.11
CA LYS A 95 20.61 -19.57 26.02
C LYS A 95 21.11 -21.00 26.22
N PHE A 96 21.87 -21.50 25.26
CA PHE A 96 22.51 -22.81 25.30
C PHE A 96 23.97 -22.63 25.74
N THR A 97 24.33 -23.14 26.92
CA THR A 97 25.72 -23.16 27.40
C THR A 97 26.44 -24.47 27.09
N ASP A 98 25.68 -25.55 26.85
CA ASP A 98 26.19 -26.84 26.41
C ASP A 98 26.10 -26.97 24.88
N PHE A 99 27.25 -27.06 24.22
CA PHE A 99 27.33 -27.21 22.77
C PHE A 99 26.92 -28.60 22.27
N ALA A 100 26.88 -29.61 23.13
CA ALA A 100 26.25 -30.89 22.78
C ALA A 100 24.73 -30.73 22.61
N ALA A 101 24.10 -29.91 23.46
CA ALA A 101 22.69 -29.54 23.31
C ALA A 101 22.45 -28.69 22.05
N VAL A 102 23.38 -27.79 21.69
CA VAL A 102 23.33 -27.04 20.41
C VAL A 102 23.35 -28.00 19.22
N ARG A 103 24.26 -28.98 19.23
CA ARG A 103 24.33 -30.02 18.19
C ARG A 103 23.03 -30.79 18.05
N LYS A 104 22.45 -31.19 19.20
CA LYS A 104 21.18 -31.91 19.22
C LYS A 104 20.06 -31.05 18.66
N GLU A 105 19.96 -29.79 19.07
CA GLU A 105 18.94 -28.85 18.59
C GLU A 105 19.05 -28.62 17.07
N ILE A 106 20.26 -28.53 16.50
CA ILE A 106 20.42 -28.45 15.03
C ILE A 106 19.83 -29.68 14.34
N SER A 107 20.06 -30.87 14.89
CA SER A 107 19.49 -32.11 14.35
C SER A 107 17.96 -32.11 14.48
N ASP A 108 17.45 -31.82 15.68
CA ASP A 108 16.02 -31.83 15.98
C ASP A 108 15.26 -30.80 15.12
N GLU A 109 15.82 -29.62 14.89
CA GLU A 109 15.25 -28.57 14.04
C GLU A 109 15.33 -28.94 12.55
N THR A 110 16.37 -29.65 12.14
CA THR A 110 16.48 -30.19 10.79
C THR A 110 15.41 -31.26 10.55
N ASP A 111 15.23 -32.17 11.50
CA ASP A 111 14.25 -33.26 11.42
C ASP A 111 12.81 -32.77 11.52
N ARG A 112 12.56 -31.66 12.22
CA ARG A 112 11.23 -31.03 12.29
C ARG A 112 10.75 -30.52 10.93
N GLU A 113 11.64 -29.90 10.17
CA GLU A 113 11.33 -29.33 8.86
C GLU A 113 11.34 -30.39 7.75
N THR A 114 12.35 -31.26 7.75
CA THR A 114 12.54 -32.25 6.67
C THR A 114 11.81 -33.57 6.95
N GLY A 115 11.38 -33.83 8.18
CA GLY A 115 10.80 -35.10 8.62
C GLY A 115 11.87 -36.09 9.13
N PRO A 116 11.65 -36.80 10.25
CA PRO A 116 12.69 -37.60 10.95
C PRO A 116 13.28 -38.76 10.14
N SER A 117 12.58 -39.22 9.10
CA SER A 117 12.99 -40.34 8.24
C SER A 117 13.23 -39.93 6.78
N SER A 118 13.13 -38.65 6.46
CA SER A 118 13.38 -38.16 5.10
C SER A 118 14.84 -37.73 4.94
N LYS A 119 15.48 -38.20 3.87
CA LYS A 119 16.82 -37.74 3.45
C LYS A 119 16.73 -36.50 2.55
N VAL A 120 15.64 -35.74 2.66
CA VAL A 120 15.35 -34.56 1.84
C VAL A 120 16.07 -33.34 2.42
N ILE A 121 16.40 -32.38 1.56
CA ILE A 121 17.02 -31.11 1.94
C ILE A 121 15.95 -30.00 1.96
N SER A 122 16.17 -28.95 2.74
CA SER A 122 15.32 -27.75 2.73
C SER A 122 16.17 -26.49 2.54
N THR A 123 15.67 -25.55 1.74
CA THR A 123 16.29 -24.25 1.48
C THR A 123 16.18 -23.30 2.67
N VAL A 124 15.29 -23.59 3.63
CA VAL A 124 15.03 -22.74 4.80
C VAL A 124 16.23 -22.83 5.77
N PRO A 125 16.97 -21.73 5.98
CA PRO A 125 18.16 -21.75 6.83
C PRO A 125 17.84 -21.90 8.31
N ILE A 126 18.77 -22.47 9.07
CA ILE A 126 18.79 -22.41 10.55
C ILE A 126 19.70 -21.25 10.95
N HIS A 127 19.21 -20.36 11.81
CA HIS A 127 19.97 -19.22 12.31
C HIS A 127 20.50 -19.48 13.71
N LEU A 128 21.83 -19.55 13.84
CA LEU A 128 22.55 -19.82 15.08
C LEU A 128 23.52 -18.69 15.39
N SER A 129 23.43 -18.12 16.60
CA SER A 129 24.36 -17.12 17.10
C SER A 129 25.18 -17.69 18.23
N ILE A 130 26.52 -17.60 18.14
CA ILE A 130 27.45 -18.06 19.18
C ILE A 130 28.19 -16.84 19.74
N PHE A 131 28.17 -16.71 21.06
CA PHE A 131 28.86 -15.65 21.81
C PHE A 131 30.04 -16.26 22.56
N SER A 132 31.27 -15.84 22.23
CA SER A 132 32.50 -16.35 22.86
C SER A 132 33.62 -15.31 22.85
N PRO A 133 34.50 -15.28 23.87
CA PRO A 133 35.68 -14.40 23.86
C PRO A 133 36.78 -14.90 22.91
N ASN A 134 36.71 -16.16 22.49
CA ASN A 134 37.74 -16.86 21.71
C ASN A 134 37.47 -16.84 20.19
N VAL A 135 36.41 -16.16 19.75
CA VAL A 135 36.01 -16.05 18.33
C VAL A 135 36.13 -14.61 17.83
N VAL A 136 36.22 -14.48 16.51
CA VAL A 136 36.11 -13.19 15.83
C VAL A 136 34.65 -12.96 15.43
N ASN A 137 34.26 -11.69 15.29
CA ASN A 137 32.97 -11.36 14.70
C ASN A 137 32.98 -11.83 13.23
N LEU A 138 32.11 -12.78 12.89
CA LEU A 138 32.09 -13.40 11.56
C LEU A 138 30.73 -14.03 11.29
N THR A 139 30.27 -13.96 10.04
CA THR A 139 29.05 -14.66 9.61
C THR A 139 29.37 -15.63 8.49
N LEU A 140 29.09 -16.90 8.76
CA LEU A 140 29.38 -18.05 7.92
C LEU A 140 28.06 -18.74 7.58
N VAL A 141 27.93 -19.23 6.35
CA VAL A 141 26.81 -20.05 5.91
C VAL A 141 27.37 -21.43 5.58
N ASP A 142 27.06 -22.43 6.41
CA ASP A 142 27.36 -23.83 6.10
C ASP A 142 26.30 -24.35 5.13
N LEU A 143 26.75 -24.84 3.97
CA LEU A 143 25.88 -25.38 2.94
C LEU A 143 26.02 -26.91 2.88
N PRO A 144 24.96 -27.62 2.44
CA PRO A 144 25.05 -29.05 2.18
C PRO A 144 26.24 -29.40 1.29
N GLY A 145 26.90 -30.53 1.58
CA GLY A 145 28.04 -30.97 0.79
C GLY A 145 27.62 -31.44 -0.60
N LEU A 146 28.38 -31.04 -1.62
CA LEU A 146 28.16 -31.51 -2.98
C LEU A 146 28.35 -33.04 -3.03
N THR A 147 27.37 -33.74 -3.60
CA THR A 147 27.36 -35.20 -3.77
C THR A 147 27.31 -35.53 -5.26
N LYS A 148 27.89 -36.66 -5.67
CA LYS A 148 27.91 -37.08 -7.08
C LYS A 148 26.87 -38.15 -7.41
N VAL A 149 26.35 -38.84 -6.40
CA VAL A 149 25.43 -39.98 -6.53
C VAL A 149 24.40 -39.90 -5.41
N ALA A 150 23.14 -40.15 -5.74
CA ALA A 150 22.07 -40.31 -4.76
C ALA A 150 22.23 -41.68 -4.04
N VAL A 151 22.21 -41.67 -2.70
CA VAL A 151 22.20 -42.91 -1.91
C VAL A 151 20.77 -43.38 -1.64
N ASP A 152 20.59 -44.68 -1.36
CA ASP A 152 19.28 -45.30 -1.15
C ASP A 152 18.37 -44.50 -0.20
N GLY A 153 17.18 -44.13 -0.69
CA GLY A 153 16.19 -43.31 0.03
C GLY A 153 16.29 -41.79 -0.18
N GLN A 154 17.19 -41.31 -1.04
CA GLN A 154 17.20 -39.93 -1.54
C GLN A 154 16.49 -39.84 -2.91
N PRO A 155 15.87 -38.68 -3.23
CA PRO A 155 15.35 -38.46 -4.57
C PRO A 155 16.48 -38.40 -5.61
N GLU A 156 16.23 -38.83 -6.84
CA GLU A 156 17.22 -38.76 -7.92
C GLU A 156 17.65 -37.32 -8.22
N SER A 157 16.80 -36.33 -7.92
CA SER A 157 17.08 -34.90 -8.07
C SER A 157 18.04 -34.33 -7.03
N ILE A 158 18.38 -35.06 -5.96
CA ILE A 158 19.09 -34.51 -4.79
C ILE A 158 20.40 -33.82 -5.15
N VAL A 159 21.13 -34.36 -6.14
CA VAL A 159 22.39 -33.77 -6.60
C VAL A 159 22.16 -32.38 -7.18
N GLN A 160 21.16 -32.27 -8.07
CA GLN A 160 20.77 -31.00 -8.69
C GLN A 160 20.18 -30.03 -7.66
N ASP A 161 19.39 -30.53 -6.71
CA ASP A 161 18.77 -29.71 -5.67
C ASP A 161 19.84 -29.10 -4.74
N ILE A 162 20.88 -29.86 -4.38
CA ILE A 162 22.02 -29.35 -3.62
C ILE A 162 22.83 -28.35 -4.44
N GLU A 163 23.12 -28.63 -5.72
CA GLU A 163 23.83 -27.67 -6.58
C GLU A 163 23.05 -26.36 -6.72
N ASN A 164 21.74 -26.43 -6.97
CA ASN A 164 20.86 -25.27 -7.10
C ASN A 164 20.81 -24.49 -5.79
N MET A 165 20.72 -25.19 -4.65
CA MET A 165 20.78 -24.55 -3.34
C MET A 165 22.12 -23.86 -3.12
N VAL A 166 23.25 -24.50 -3.41
CA VAL A 166 24.57 -23.86 -3.26
C VAL A 166 24.66 -22.63 -4.17
N ARG A 167 24.26 -22.75 -5.44
CA ARG A 167 24.25 -21.66 -6.43
C ARG A 167 23.43 -20.46 -5.96
N SER A 168 22.26 -20.68 -5.37
CA SER A 168 21.41 -19.57 -4.89
C SER A 168 22.11 -18.70 -3.83
N PHE A 169 23.06 -19.25 -3.07
CA PHE A 169 23.89 -18.48 -2.14
C PHE A 169 25.13 -17.86 -2.82
N ILE A 170 25.86 -18.63 -3.64
CA ILE A 170 27.15 -18.19 -4.19
C ILE A 170 27.05 -17.32 -5.45
N GLU A 171 25.94 -17.31 -6.17
CA GLU A 171 25.71 -16.41 -7.32
C GLU A 171 25.60 -14.95 -6.87
N LYS A 172 25.24 -14.72 -5.60
CA LYS A 172 25.12 -13.38 -5.03
C LYS A 172 26.49 -12.68 -5.09
N PRO A 173 26.58 -11.47 -5.69
CA PRO A 173 27.85 -10.78 -5.90
C PRO A 173 28.53 -10.34 -4.59
N ASN A 174 27.77 -10.27 -3.49
CA ASN A 174 28.27 -9.90 -2.17
C ASN A 174 28.64 -11.12 -1.30
N CYS A 175 28.52 -12.34 -1.84
CA CYS A 175 28.91 -13.56 -1.16
C CYS A 175 30.40 -13.85 -1.37
N ILE A 176 31.13 -14.02 -0.27
CA ILE A 176 32.50 -14.53 -0.26
C ILE A 176 32.41 -16.06 -0.28
N ILE A 177 33.12 -16.71 -1.21
CA ILE A 177 33.10 -18.16 -1.37
C ILE A 177 34.29 -18.75 -0.64
N LEU A 178 34.05 -19.63 0.33
CA LEU A 178 35.08 -20.43 0.98
C LEU A 178 35.08 -21.84 0.39
N ALA A 179 35.96 -22.08 -0.58
CA ALA A 179 36.06 -23.33 -1.31
C ALA A 179 36.98 -24.32 -0.59
N ILE A 180 36.39 -25.31 0.08
CA ILE A 180 37.08 -26.31 0.90
C ILE A 180 37.34 -27.58 0.07
N SER A 181 38.62 -27.89 -0.13
CA SER A 181 39.08 -29.08 -0.86
C SER A 181 40.03 -29.92 0.01
N PRO A 182 39.92 -31.25 -0.01
CA PRO A 182 40.89 -32.11 0.68
C PRO A 182 42.19 -32.20 -0.13
N ALA A 183 43.34 -32.18 0.55
CA ALA A 183 44.67 -32.20 -0.07
C ALA A 183 45.11 -33.60 -0.54
N ASN A 184 44.46 -34.66 -0.05
CA ASN A 184 44.73 -36.04 -0.44
C ASN A 184 44.00 -36.46 -1.74
N GLN A 185 43.36 -35.52 -2.44
CA GLN A 185 42.73 -35.72 -3.73
C GLN A 185 43.23 -34.66 -4.71
N ASP A 186 43.21 -34.98 -6.00
CA ASP A 186 43.58 -34.02 -7.03
C ASP A 186 42.60 -32.83 -7.04
N LEU A 187 43.16 -31.63 -6.93
CA LEU A 187 42.41 -30.39 -6.91
C LEU A 187 41.59 -30.19 -8.19
N ALA A 188 42.05 -30.72 -9.32
CA ALA A 188 41.32 -30.65 -10.59
C ALA A 188 39.93 -31.34 -10.53
N THR A 189 39.74 -32.26 -9.58
CA THR A 189 38.47 -32.98 -9.37
C THR A 189 37.57 -32.34 -8.31
N SER A 190 37.98 -31.19 -7.74
CA SER A 190 37.25 -30.51 -6.67
C SER A 190 35.97 -29.86 -7.18
N ASP A 191 34.84 -30.36 -6.70
CA ASP A 191 33.52 -29.80 -6.98
C ASP A 191 33.38 -28.36 -6.44
N ALA A 192 34.09 -28.05 -5.34
CA ALA A 192 34.11 -26.72 -4.74
C ALA A 192 34.70 -25.67 -5.67
N ILE A 193 35.80 -26.02 -6.34
CA ILE A 193 36.52 -25.14 -7.25
C ILE A 193 35.79 -25.03 -8.59
N LYS A 194 35.20 -26.13 -9.06
CA LYS A 194 34.36 -26.14 -10.26
C LYS A 194 33.20 -25.15 -10.11
N ILE A 195 32.38 -25.32 -9.07
CA ILE A 195 31.19 -24.48 -8.87
C ILE A 195 31.55 -23.02 -8.54
N SER A 196 32.65 -22.78 -7.80
CA SER A 196 33.11 -21.41 -7.53
C SER A 196 33.56 -20.70 -8.81
N ARG A 197 34.21 -21.42 -9.75
CA ARG A 197 34.71 -20.83 -10.99
C ARG A 197 33.60 -20.49 -11.98
N GLU A 198 32.49 -21.24 -11.94
CA GLU A 198 31.30 -20.94 -12.74
C GLU A 198 30.70 -19.57 -12.36
N VAL A 199 30.69 -19.22 -11.07
CA VAL A 199 30.10 -17.98 -10.55
C VAL A 199 31.10 -16.86 -10.26
N ASP A 200 32.40 -17.19 -10.18
CA ASP A 200 33.53 -16.27 -9.98
C ASP A 200 34.74 -16.69 -10.84
N PRO A 201 34.69 -16.49 -12.18
CA PRO A 201 35.75 -16.95 -13.08
C PRO A 201 37.12 -16.31 -12.83
N LYS A 202 37.14 -15.11 -12.24
CA LYS A 202 38.37 -14.36 -11.92
C LYS A 202 38.93 -14.72 -10.53
N GLY A 203 38.15 -15.40 -9.68
CA GLY A 203 38.53 -15.69 -8.31
C GLY A 203 38.59 -14.44 -7.42
N ASP A 204 37.80 -13.41 -7.73
CA ASP A 204 37.82 -12.10 -7.07
C ASP A 204 37.20 -12.11 -5.67
N ARG A 205 36.46 -13.16 -5.32
CA ARG A 205 35.76 -13.34 -4.03
C ARG A 205 35.84 -14.78 -3.50
N THR A 206 36.74 -15.58 -4.05
CA THR A 206 36.91 -17.00 -3.71
C THR A 206 38.20 -17.23 -2.91
N PHE A 207 38.06 -17.85 -1.74
CA PHE A 207 39.14 -18.28 -0.84
C PHE A 207 39.28 -19.80 -0.91
N GLY A 208 40.49 -20.28 -1.18
CA GLY A 208 40.79 -21.70 -1.19
C GLY A 208 41.24 -22.20 0.18
N VAL A 209 40.63 -23.26 0.68
CA VAL A 209 41.06 -23.94 1.91
C VAL A 209 41.40 -25.38 1.59
N LEU A 210 42.62 -25.79 1.96
CA LEU A 210 43.08 -27.16 1.88
C LEU A 210 42.97 -27.85 3.24
N THR A 211 42.23 -28.94 3.31
CA THR A 211 42.11 -29.78 4.51
C THR A 211 42.86 -31.09 4.32
N LYS A 212 43.04 -31.88 5.40
CA LYS A 212 43.64 -33.23 5.33
C LYS A 212 45.07 -33.25 4.74
N ILE A 213 45.84 -32.19 4.95
CA ILE A 213 47.23 -32.08 4.48
C ILE A 213 48.13 -33.12 5.17
N ASP A 214 47.77 -33.49 6.40
CA ASP A 214 48.37 -34.54 7.20
C ASP A 214 48.14 -35.97 6.65
N LEU A 215 47.18 -36.15 5.75
CA LEU A 215 46.79 -37.45 5.18
C LEU A 215 47.23 -37.59 3.70
N MET A 216 48.17 -36.77 3.25
CA MET A 216 48.75 -36.89 1.92
C MET A 216 49.68 -38.10 1.82
N ASP A 217 49.82 -38.63 0.60
CA ASP A 217 50.71 -39.76 0.34
C ASP A 217 52.17 -39.38 0.62
N GLN A 218 52.92 -40.29 1.23
CA GLN A 218 54.33 -40.06 1.57
C GLN A 218 55.13 -39.70 0.31
N GLY A 219 55.89 -38.62 0.38
CA GLY A 219 56.66 -38.09 -0.75
C GLY A 219 55.92 -37.06 -1.61
N THR A 220 54.65 -36.78 -1.33
CA THR A 220 53.88 -35.67 -1.93
C THR A 220 53.72 -34.51 -0.95
N ASN A 221 53.50 -33.30 -1.48
CA ASN A 221 53.22 -32.12 -0.66
C ASN A 221 52.25 -31.16 -1.38
N ALA A 222 51.63 -30.27 -0.62
CA ALA A 222 50.67 -29.29 -1.12
C ALA A 222 51.28 -27.89 -1.33
N VAL A 223 52.62 -27.75 -1.32
CA VAL A 223 53.29 -26.44 -1.32
C VAL A 223 52.93 -25.63 -2.57
N ASP A 224 52.90 -26.27 -3.74
CA ASP A 224 52.54 -25.59 -5.00
C ASP A 224 51.13 -25.01 -4.98
N ILE A 225 50.18 -25.68 -4.32
CA ILE A 225 48.80 -25.19 -4.20
C ILE A 225 48.75 -24.07 -3.16
N LEU A 226 49.36 -24.27 -1.98
CA LEU A 226 49.38 -23.29 -0.89
C LEU A 226 50.05 -21.97 -1.29
N GLU A 227 51.08 -22.02 -2.15
CA GLU A 227 51.76 -20.84 -2.70
C GLU A 227 51.06 -20.26 -3.94
N GLY A 228 49.95 -20.88 -4.38
CA GLY A 228 49.13 -20.41 -5.49
C GLY A 228 49.75 -20.64 -6.88
N ARG A 229 50.79 -21.48 -7.00
CA ARG A 229 51.40 -21.89 -8.28
C ARG A 229 50.54 -22.92 -9.01
N GLY A 230 50.00 -23.91 -8.28
CA GLY A 230 49.20 -24.99 -8.85
C GLY A 230 47.82 -24.52 -9.33
N TYR A 231 47.13 -23.74 -8.50
CA TYR A 231 45.86 -23.10 -8.86
C TYR A 231 45.80 -21.67 -8.34
N LYS A 232 45.85 -20.71 -9.27
CA LYS A 232 45.93 -19.29 -8.95
C LYS A 232 44.55 -18.73 -8.60
N LEU A 233 44.37 -18.36 -7.33
CA LEU A 233 43.28 -17.52 -6.85
C LEU A 233 43.80 -16.10 -6.58
N ARG A 234 42.88 -15.12 -6.49
CA ARG A 234 43.24 -13.75 -6.10
C ARG A 234 43.60 -13.65 -4.62
N TYR A 235 43.00 -14.51 -3.80
CA TYR A 235 43.31 -14.68 -2.39
C TYR A 235 44.19 -15.91 -2.16
N PRO A 236 45.05 -15.89 -1.12
CA PRO A 236 45.93 -17.01 -0.82
C PRO A 236 45.15 -18.25 -0.39
N TRP A 237 45.73 -19.42 -0.68
CA TRP A 237 45.27 -20.68 -0.15
C TRP A 237 45.67 -20.82 1.31
N VAL A 238 44.78 -21.40 2.13
CA VAL A 238 45.06 -21.67 3.55
C VAL A 238 44.94 -23.16 3.82
N GLY A 239 46.01 -23.73 4.34
CA GLY A 239 46.05 -25.10 4.83
C GLY A 239 45.52 -25.21 6.25
N VAL A 240 44.67 -26.20 6.51
CA VAL A 240 44.07 -26.46 7.82
C VAL A 240 44.21 -27.94 8.16
N VAL A 241 44.73 -28.23 9.34
CA VAL A 241 44.84 -29.59 9.88
C VAL A 241 43.79 -29.75 10.98
N ASN A 242 42.81 -30.60 10.71
CA ASN A 242 41.69 -30.82 11.62
C ASN A 242 41.92 -32.06 12.48
N ARG A 243 41.07 -32.25 13.51
CA ARG A 243 41.05 -33.49 14.29
C ARG A 243 40.68 -34.69 13.40
N SER A 244 41.39 -35.79 13.61
CA SER A 244 41.04 -37.09 13.01
C SER A 244 39.77 -37.67 13.63
N GLN A 245 39.16 -38.67 12.98
CA GLN A 245 38.01 -39.37 13.57
C GLN A 245 38.36 -40.02 14.92
N ALA A 246 39.60 -40.50 15.09
CA ALA A 246 40.07 -41.04 16.36
C ALA A 246 40.14 -39.96 17.46
N ASP A 247 40.58 -38.76 17.12
CA ASP A 247 40.62 -37.63 18.04
C ASP A 247 39.22 -37.16 18.45
N ILE A 248 38.27 -37.19 17.52
CA ILE A 248 36.85 -36.87 17.78
C ILE A 248 36.26 -37.91 18.72
N ASN A 249 36.49 -39.20 18.48
CA ASN A 249 36.01 -40.28 19.34
C ASN A 249 36.60 -40.21 20.76
N LYS A 250 37.84 -39.68 20.87
CA LYS A 250 38.51 -39.43 22.16
C LYS A 250 38.16 -38.07 22.77
N SER A 251 37.26 -37.30 22.15
CA SER A 251 36.87 -35.95 22.59
C SER A 251 38.06 -35.03 22.87
N VAL A 252 39.10 -35.08 22.01
CA VAL A 252 40.28 -34.23 22.16
C VAL A 252 39.86 -32.77 22.09
N ASP A 253 40.30 -31.99 23.09
CA ASP A 253 39.97 -30.58 23.19
C ASP A 253 40.46 -29.76 21.98
N MET A 254 39.69 -28.74 21.63
CA MET A 254 39.96 -27.93 20.44
C MET A 254 41.20 -27.05 20.60
N ILE A 255 41.52 -26.62 21.83
CA ILE A 255 42.76 -25.88 22.10
C ILE A 255 43.98 -26.77 21.81
N ALA A 256 43.92 -28.04 22.24
CA ALA A 256 44.96 -29.02 21.94
C ALA A 256 45.05 -29.31 20.44
N ALA A 257 43.92 -29.36 19.72
CA ALA A 257 43.90 -29.52 18.27
C ALA A 257 44.58 -28.36 17.54
N ARG A 258 44.25 -27.11 17.88
CA ARG A 258 44.89 -25.91 17.31
C ARG A 258 46.39 -25.84 17.62
N ARG A 259 46.81 -26.31 18.80
CA ARG A 259 48.23 -26.41 19.14
C ARG A 259 48.94 -27.43 18.23
N ARG A 260 48.36 -28.63 18.08
CA ARG A 260 48.89 -29.66 17.17
C ARG A 260 48.96 -29.18 15.72
N GLU A 261 47.95 -28.42 15.26
CA GLU A 261 47.97 -27.80 13.93
C GLU A 261 49.17 -26.87 13.76
N ARG A 262 49.42 -25.96 14.72
CA ARG A 262 50.59 -25.08 14.68
C ARG A 262 51.90 -25.85 14.74
N ASP A 263 51.98 -26.87 15.60
CA ASP A 263 53.17 -27.70 15.74
C ASP A 263 53.43 -28.49 14.43
N TYR A 264 52.39 -28.95 13.74
CA TYR A 264 52.50 -29.63 12.44
C TYR A 264 53.13 -28.71 11.38
N PHE A 265 52.58 -27.50 11.18
CA PHE A 265 53.12 -26.57 10.19
C PHE A 265 54.54 -26.12 10.54
N LYS A 266 54.87 -25.99 11.83
CA LYS A 266 56.20 -25.60 12.29
C LYS A 266 57.24 -26.72 12.17
N SER A 267 56.85 -27.97 12.43
CA SER A 267 57.77 -29.13 12.45
C SER A 267 57.97 -29.78 11.08
N THR A 268 57.03 -29.60 10.15
CA THR A 268 57.11 -30.18 8.81
C THR A 268 58.04 -29.33 7.93
N PRO A 269 59.18 -29.86 7.44
CA PRO A 269 60.17 -29.08 6.68
C PRO A 269 59.57 -28.33 5.49
N GLU A 270 58.68 -28.97 4.75
CA GLU A 270 58.06 -28.49 3.52
C GLU A 270 57.10 -27.31 3.73
N TYR A 271 56.54 -27.16 4.94
CA TYR A 271 55.55 -26.11 5.25
C TYR A 271 56.06 -25.08 6.27
N SER A 272 57.25 -25.28 6.82
CA SER A 272 57.83 -24.47 7.89
C SER A 272 57.87 -22.97 7.57
N HIS A 273 58.18 -22.61 6.32
CA HIS A 273 58.20 -21.22 5.83
C HIS A 273 56.81 -20.60 5.65
N LEU A 274 55.75 -21.41 5.62
CA LEU A 274 54.35 -20.98 5.47
C LEU A 274 53.61 -20.89 6.82
N THR A 275 54.24 -21.29 7.94
CA THR A 275 53.60 -21.41 9.26
C THR A 275 52.73 -20.21 9.66
N GLU A 276 53.19 -18.97 9.40
CA GLU A 276 52.44 -17.76 9.78
C GLU A 276 51.17 -17.51 8.94
N ARG A 277 51.04 -18.18 7.79
CA ARG A 277 49.93 -18.03 6.83
C ARG A 277 49.04 -19.27 6.76
N MET A 278 49.18 -20.19 7.71
CA MET A 278 48.45 -21.45 7.75
C MET A 278 47.67 -21.59 9.06
N GLY A 279 46.70 -22.50 9.04
CA GLY A 279 45.92 -22.91 10.20
C GLY A 279 44.58 -22.20 10.36
N SER A 280 43.74 -22.82 11.19
CA SER A 280 42.36 -22.39 11.47
C SER A 280 42.26 -20.99 12.11
N GLU A 281 43.20 -20.63 12.99
CA GLU A 281 43.22 -19.32 13.65
C GLU A 281 43.56 -18.18 12.68
N TYR A 282 44.51 -18.42 11.77
CA TYR A 282 44.86 -17.48 10.71
C TYR A 282 43.70 -17.32 9.73
N LEU A 283 43.05 -18.43 9.33
CA LEU A 283 41.87 -18.41 8.46
C LEU A 283 40.76 -17.52 9.03
N GLY A 284 40.41 -17.71 10.31
CA GLY A 284 39.38 -16.89 10.96
C GLY A 284 39.71 -15.39 10.95
N LYS A 285 40.95 -15.02 11.29
CA LYS A 285 41.43 -13.61 11.26
C LYS A 285 41.41 -13.03 9.84
N MET A 286 41.86 -13.81 8.85
CA MET A 286 41.85 -13.39 7.44
C MET A 286 40.43 -13.13 6.96
N LEU A 287 39.51 -14.06 7.19
CA LEU A 287 38.12 -13.95 6.78
C LEU A 287 37.41 -12.77 7.45
N SER A 288 37.63 -12.55 8.74
CA SER A 288 37.04 -11.41 9.46
C SER A 288 37.54 -10.06 8.92
N LYS A 289 38.86 -9.93 8.71
CA LYS A 289 39.45 -8.71 8.12
C LYS A 289 38.93 -8.45 6.70
N HIS A 290 38.82 -9.51 5.89
CA HIS A 290 38.32 -9.37 4.53
C HIS A 290 36.83 -9.01 4.50
N LEU A 291 36.01 -9.67 5.33
CA LEU A 291 34.59 -9.36 5.47
C LEU A 291 34.39 -7.90 5.88
N GLU A 292 35.19 -7.37 6.80
CA GLU A 292 35.13 -5.96 7.20
C GLU A 292 35.38 -4.99 6.03
N VAL A 293 36.38 -5.28 5.19
CA VAL A 293 36.68 -4.48 3.99
C VAL A 293 35.53 -4.52 3.00
N VAL A 294 34.96 -5.70 2.77
CA VAL A 294 33.81 -5.88 1.87
C VAL A 294 32.61 -5.10 2.40
N ILE A 295 32.26 -5.24 3.69
CA ILE A 295 31.18 -4.49 4.33
C ILE A 295 31.38 -2.99 4.16
N LYS A 296 32.56 -2.45 4.49
CA LYS A 296 32.87 -1.02 4.34
C LYS A 296 32.68 -0.52 2.91
N SER A 297 33.14 -1.28 1.92
CA SER A 297 33.00 -0.91 0.51
C SER A 297 31.54 -0.89 0.01
N ARG A 298 30.65 -1.63 0.68
CA ARG A 298 29.26 -1.82 0.28
C ARG A 298 28.26 -0.95 1.04
N ILE A 299 28.63 -0.38 2.19
CA ILE A 299 27.75 0.51 2.98
C ILE A 299 27.09 1.61 2.14
N PRO A 300 27.78 2.34 1.25
CA PRO A 300 27.13 3.38 0.45
C PRO A 300 26.04 2.83 -0.47
N GLY A 301 26.27 1.64 -1.05
CA GLY A 301 25.28 0.95 -1.87
C GLY A 301 24.07 0.47 -1.08
N LEU A 302 24.30 -0.04 0.15
CA LEU A 302 23.24 -0.44 1.07
C LEU A 302 22.39 0.76 1.51
N GLN A 303 23.02 1.90 1.83
CA GLN A 303 22.30 3.14 2.15
C GLN A 303 21.40 3.57 1.00
N ALA A 304 21.93 3.60 -0.24
CA ALA A 304 21.13 3.95 -1.41
C ALA A 304 19.94 3.00 -1.62
N LEU A 305 20.15 1.69 -1.45
CA LEU A 305 19.09 0.69 -1.55
C LEU A 305 18.02 0.88 -0.47
N ILE A 306 18.42 1.11 0.78
CA ILE A 306 17.50 1.33 1.90
C ILE A 306 16.67 2.59 1.67
N THR A 307 17.31 3.72 1.34
CA THR A 307 16.61 4.98 1.07
C THR A 307 15.62 4.84 -0.08
N LYS A 308 16.01 4.17 -1.17
CA LYS A 308 15.12 3.89 -2.30
C LYS A 308 13.91 3.04 -1.85
N THR A 309 14.16 1.97 -1.13
CA THR A 309 13.10 1.05 -0.67
C THR A 309 12.15 1.74 0.32
N ILE A 310 12.66 2.59 1.23
CA ILE A 310 11.86 3.41 2.13
C ILE A 310 10.91 4.30 1.32
N SER A 311 11.41 5.01 0.30
CA SER A 311 10.59 5.88 -0.55
C SER A 311 9.51 5.12 -1.31
N GLU A 312 9.82 3.93 -1.82
CA GLU A 312 8.85 3.05 -2.49
C GLU A 312 7.76 2.57 -1.51
N LEU A 313 8.15 2.10 -0.32
CA LEU A 313 7.22 1.66 0.73
C LEU A 313 6.34 2.81 1.24
N GLU A 314 6.89 4.02 1.42
CA GLU A 314 6.12 5.20 1.81
C GLU A 314 5.11 5.62 0.74
N THR A 315 5.49 5.55 -0.54
CA THR A 315 4.59 5.83 -1.66
C THR A 315 3.45 4.81 -1.72
N GLU A 316 3.76 3.52 -1.54
CA GLU A 316 2.74 2.47 -1.50
C GLU A 316 1.82 2.64 -0.28
N LEU A 317 2.37 2.93 0.89
CA LEU A 317 1.59 3.17 2.11
C LEU A 317 0.67 4.38 1.97
N SER A 318 1.14 5.44 1.32
CA SER A 318 0.34 6.63 1.01
C SER A 318 -0.86 6.29 0.11
N ARG A 319 -0.65 5.44 -0.92
CA ARG A 319 -1.73 4.96 -1.80
C ARG A 319 -2.75 4.09 -1.09
N LEU A 320 -2.30 3.27 -0.12
CA LEU A 320 -3.20 2.45 0.69
C LEU A 320 -3.95 3.27 1.74
N GLY A 321 -3.56 4.52 2.01
CA GLY A 321 -4.20 5.38 3.00
C GLY A 321 -3.79 5.08 4.44
N LYS A 322 -4.29 5.92 5.36
CA LYS A 322 -3.94 5.87 6.79
C LYS A 322 -4.58 4.65 7.49
N PRO A 323 -3.93 4.09 8.53
CA PRO A 323 -4.52 3.04 9.34
C PRO A 323 -5.75 3.58 10.09
N VAL A 324 -6.80 2.75 10.18
CA VAL A 324 -8.00 3.06 10.95
C VAL A 324 -7.65 3.16 12.43
N ALA A 325 -8.05 4.27 13.07
CA ALA A 325 -7.81 4.48 14.50
C ALA A 325 -8.51 3.41 15.34
N ALA A 326 -7.89 3.02 16.47
CA ALA A 326 -8.44 1.99 17.35
C ALA A 326 -9.61 2.52 18.20
N ASP A 327 -9.57 3.79 18.59
CA ASP A 327 -10.52 4.45 19.47
C ASP A 327 -11.73 5.01 18.69
N ALA A 328 -12.86 5.15 19.39
CA ALA A 328 -14.09 5.65 18.79
C ALA A 328 -13.95 7.11 18.29
N GLY A 329 -13.17 7.94 19.01
CA GLY A 329 -12.93 9.35 18.64
C GLY A 329 -12.13 9.46 17.35
N GLY A 330 -11.06 8.70 17.20
CA GLY A 330 -10.26 8.63 15.99
C GLY A 330 -11.04 8.11 14.79
N LYS A 331 -11.91 7.11 14.97
CA LYS A 331 -12.81 6.62 13.90
C LYS A 331 -13.80 7.69 13.46
N LEU A 332 -14.41 8.40 14.41
CA LEU A 332 -15.31 9.51 14.11
C LEU A 332 -14.59 10.62 13.34
N TYR A 333 -13.41 11.02 13.80
CA TYR A 333 -12.58 12.03 13.14
C TYR A 333 -12.23 11.63 11.70
N MET A 334 -11.84 10.38 11.48
CA MET A 334 -11.53 9.85 10.15
C MET A 334 -12.74 9.91 9.22
N ILE A 335 -13.92 9.47 9.68
CA ILE A 335 -15.15 9.56 8.87
C ILE A 335 -15.47 11.02 8.54
N MET A 336 -15.33 11.93 9.50
CA MET A 336 -15.55 13.36 9.28
C MET A 336 -14.56 13.98 8.28
N GLU A 337 -13.28 13.59 8.31
CA GLU A 337 -12.29 14.03 7.31
C GLU A 337 -12.69 13.56 5.90
N ILE A 338 -13.10 12.30 5.75
CA ILE A 338 -13.54 11.75 4.46
C ILE A 338 -14.77 12.50 3.93
N CYS A 339 -15.75 12.76 4.80
CA CYS A 339 -16.95 13.52 4.45
C CYS A 339 -16.62 14.96 4.05
N ARG A 340 -15.67 15.61 4.74
CA ARG A 340 -15.19 16.96 4.37
C ARG A 340 -14.50 16.99 3.01
N ALA A 341 -13.71 15.95 2.70
CA ALA A 341 -13.10 15.82 1.38
C ALA A 341 -14.18 15.71 0.29
N PHE A 342 -15.21 14.88 0.50
CA PHE A 342 -16.37 14.80 -0.38
C PHE A 342 -17.10 16.15 -0.53
N ASP A 343 -17.41 16.83 0.59
CA ASP A 343 -18.07 18.14 0.57
C ASP A 343 -17.27 19.18 -0.24
N GLN A 344 -15.93 19.16 -0.11
CA GLN A 344 -15.04 20.03 -0.85
C GLN A 344 -15.08 19.72 -2.34
N THR A 345 -14.97 18.43 -2.72
CA THR A 345 -15.10 17.99 -4.11
C THR A 345 -16.46 18.37 -4.70
N PHE A 346 -17.56 18.22 -3.94
CA PHE A 346 -18.90 18.62 -4.37
C PHE A 346 -19.00 20.13 -4.61
N LYS A 347 -18.46 20.95 -3.70
CA LYS A 347 -18.42 22.42 -3.85
C LYS A 347 -17.65 22.84 -5.09
N GLU A 348 -16.51 22.21 -5.35
CA GLU A 348 -15.71 22.46 -6.56
C GLU A 348 -16.46 22.09 -7.84
N HIS A 349 -17.22 20.98 -7.83
CA HIS A 349 -18.06 20.58 -8.96
C HIS A 349 -19.22 21.52 -9.23
N LEU A 350 -19.79 22.09 -8.16
CA LEU A 350 -20.89 23.03 -8.22
C LEU A 350 -20.44 24.41 -8.69
N ASP A 351 -19.36 24.95 -8.12
CA ASP A 351 -18.79 26.27 -8.45
C ASP A 351 -17.95 26.25 -9.74
N GLY A 352 -17.47 25.08 -10.17
CA GLY A 352 -16.57 24.92 -11.30
C GLY A 352 -17.19 25.36 -12.63
N THR A 353 -16.40 26.07 -13.44
CA THR A 353 -16.79 26.78 -14.67
C THR A 353 -17.30 25.87 -15.81
N ARG A 354 -17.33 24.54 -15.65
CA ARG A 354 -17.65 23.59 -16.75
C ARG A 354 -18.50 22.37 -16.36
N SER A 355 -19.12 22.32 -15.19
CA SER A 355 -19.77 21.07 -14.72
C SER A 355 -21.17 21.27 -14.13
N GLY A 356 -21.28 21.92 -12.97
CA GLY A 356 -22.53 22.04 -12.23
C GLY A 356 -23.27 23.36 -12.49
N GLY A 357 -22.63 24.48 -12.13
CA GLY A 357 -23.24 25.80 -12.22
C GLY A 357 -23.71 26.20 -13.62
N GLU A 358 -22.96 25.87 -14.66
CA GLU A 358 -23.36 26.14 -16.05
C GLU A 358 -24.63 25.37 -16.46
N LYS A 359 -24.78 24.12 -16.04
CA LYS A 359 -25.98 23.33 -16.31
C LYS A 359 -27.19 23.93 -15.60
N VAL A 360 -27.02 24.35 -14.35
CA VAL A 360 -28.06 25.04 -13.58
C VAL A 360 -28.46 26.36 -14.25
N ASN A 361 -27.49 27.16 -14.69
CA ASN A 361 -27.77 28.40 -15.43
C ASN A 361 -28.50 28.11 -16.75
N SER A 362 -28.16 27.04 -17.46
CA SER A 362 -28.86 26.63 -18.69
C SER A 362 -30.35 26.29 -18.45
N VAL A 363 -30.69 25.74 -17.28
CA VAL A 363 -32.10 25.52 -16.90
C VAL A 363 -32.82 26.87 -16.79
N PHE A 364 -32.20 27.87 -16.16
CA PHE A 364 -32.80 29.18 -15.91
C PHE A 364 -32.83 30.09 -17.14
N ASP A 365 -31.79 30.08 -17.97
CA ASP A 365 -31.65 30.99 -19.11
C ASP A 365 -32.30 30.44 -20.39
N ASN A 366 -32.32 29.10 -20.55
CA ASN A 366 -32.81 28.46 -21.77
C ASN A 366 -34.10 27.67 -21.54
N GLN A 367 -34.08 26.66 -20.66
CA GLN A 367 -35.17 25.70 -20.55
C GLN A 367 -36.44 26.32 -19.97
N PHE A 368 -36.33 27.05 -18.86
CA PHE A 368 -37.48 27.65 -18.20
C PHE A 368 -38.15 28.77 -19.02
N PRO A 369 -37.42 29.73 -19.64
CA PRO A 369 -38.02 30.71 -20.52
C PRO A 369 -38.65 30.08 -21.76
N ALA A 370 -38.05 29.03 -22.33
CA ALA A 370 -38.63 28.27 -23.43
C ALA A 370 -39.92 27.56 -23.02
N ALA A 371 -39.97 26.97 -21.82
CA ALA A 371 -41.17 26.33 -21.28
C ALA A 371 -42.32 27.33 -21.08
N ILE A 372 -42.03 28.55 -20.57
CA ILE A 372 -43.03 29.62 -20.49
C ILE A 372 -43.50 30.04 -21.89
N LYS A 373 -42.60 30.21 -22.87
CA LYS A 373 -42.98 30.60 -24.24
C LYS A 373 -43.85 29.55 -24.95
N ARG A 374 -43.75 28.28 -24.55
CA ARG A 374 -44.59 27.19 -25.09
C ARG A 374 -46.01 27.18 -24.52
N LEU A 375 -46.27 27.91 -23.44
CA LEU A 375 -47.62 28.07 -22.91
C LEU A 375 -48.47 28.82 -23.94
N GLN A 376 -49.55 28.18 -24.39
CA GLN A 376 -50.46 28.75 -25.39
C GLN A 376 -51.50 29.63 -24.69
N PHE A 377 -51.07 30.79 -24.18
CA PHE A 377 -51.98 31.76 -23.54
C PHE A 377 -53.13 32.17 -24.49
N ASP A 378 -52.89 32.18 -25.80
CA ASP A 378 -53.90 32.48 -26.82
C ASP A 378 -55.10 31.52 -26.81
N LYS A 379 -54.91 30.26 -26.37
CA LYS A 379 -56.03 29.31 -26.21
C LYS A 379 -56.90 29.69 -25.01
N HIS A 380 -56.26 30.06 -23.90
CA HIS A 380 -56.94 30.55 -22.70
C HIS A 380 -57.64 31.90 -22.95
N LEU A 381 -57.10 32.72 -23.85
CA LEU A 381 -57.64 34.02 -24.24
C LEU A 381 -58.43 33.99 -25.57
N SER A 382 -58.91 32.81 -25.97
CA SER A 382 -59.78 32.67 -27.15
C SER A 382 -61.07 33.49 -26.97
N MET A 383 -61.60 34.02 -28.07
CA MET A 383 -62.79 34.89 -28.06
C MET A 383 -63.98 34.23 -27.36
N ASP A 384 -64.18 32.92 -27.59
CA ASP A 384 -65.26 32.16 -26.98
C ASP A 384 -65.09 32.05 -25.45
N ASN A 385 -63.85 31.83 -24.98
CA ASN A 385 -63.57 31.71 -23.55
C ASN A 385 -63.64 33.07 -22.83
N VAL A 386 -63.13 34.14 -23.46
CA VAL A 386 -63.25 35.51 -22.93
C VAL A 386 -64.72 35.91 -22.84
N ARG A 387 -65.51 35.68 -23.89
CA ARG A 387 -66.95 35.95 -23.88
C ARG A 387 -67.64 35.20 -22.75
N LYS A 388 -67.41 33.88 -22.66
CA LYS A 388 -67.99 33.03 -21.62
C LYS A 388 -67.67 33.53 -20.21
N LEU A 389 -66.40 33.73 -19.89
CA LEU A 389 -65.95 34.09 -18.54
C LEU A 389 -66.37 35.51 -18.13
N ILE A 390 -66.44 36.44 -19.08
CA ILE A 390 -66.89 37.81 -18.82
C ILE A 390 -68.40 37.84 -18.60
N THR A 391 -69.19 37.19 -19.46
CA THR A 391 -70.66 37.11 -19.29
C THR A 391 -71.06 36.37 -18.02
N GLU A 392 -70.36 35.28 -17.68
CA GLU A 392 -70.56 34.57 -16.41
C GLU A 392 -70.19 35.40 -15.17
N ALA A 393 -69.21 36.30 -15.29
CA ALA A 393 -68.79 37.17 -14.20
C ALA A 393 -69.72 38.38 -14.02
N ASP A 394 -70.31 38.90 -15.09
CA ASP A 394 -71.25 40.04 -15.05
C ASP A 394 -72.68 39.64 -14.66
N GLY A 395 -73.08 38.39 -14.88
CA GLY A 395 -74.40 37.90 -14.48
C GLY A 395 -75.57 38.60 -15.21
N TYR A 396 -76.75 38.67 -14.57
CA TYR A 396 -77.98 39.19 -15.18
C TYR A 396 -78.07 40.73 -15.22
N GLN A 397 -77.22 41.46 -14.48
CA GLN A 397 -77.26 42.92 -14.40
C GLN A 397 -75.86 43.50 -14.67
N PRO A 398 -75.60 44.03 -15.88
CA PRO A 398 -74.28 44.56 -16.22
C PRO A 398 -73.90 45.75 -15.34
N HIS A 399 -72.71 45.70 -14.75
CA HIS A 399 -72.16 46.76 -13.93
C HIS A 399 -71.90 48.02 -14.79
N LEU A 400 -72.07 49.22 -14.21
CA LEU A 400 -71.68 50.50 -14.83
C LEU A 400 -70.14 50.68 -14.92
N ILE A 401 -69.38 49.77 -14.30
CA ILE A 401 -67.92 49.75 -14.17
C ILE A 401 -67.39 48.46 -14.84
N ALA A 402 -66.14 48.47 -15.32
CA ALA A 402 -65.50 47.33 -15.99
C ALA A 402 -65.66 45.99 -15.22
N PRO A 403 -65.75 44.84 -15.92
CA PRO A 403 -66.04 43.52 -15.34
C PRO A 403 -64.83 42.94 -14.58
N GLU A 404 -64.52 43.50 -13.41
CA GLU A 404 -63.33 43.16 -12.63
C GLU A 404 -63.20 41.66 -12.38
N GLN A 405 -64.29 41.01 -11.94
CA GLN A 405 -64.28 39.59 -11.60
C GLN A 405 -63.95 38.68 -12.80
N GLY A 406 -64.32 39.09 -14.02
CA GLY A 406 -64.01 38.35 -15.23
C GLY A 406 -62.53 38.50 -15.64
N TYR A 407 -61.96 39.69 -15.48
CA TYR A 407 -60.50 39.88 -15.60
C TYR A 407 -59.73 39.01 -14.61
N ARG A 408 -60.17 38.94 -13.34
CA ARG A 408 -59.51 38.11 -12.32
C ARG A 408 -59.48 36.64 -12.72
N ARG A 409 -60.62 36.07 -13.14
CA ARG A 409 -60.71 34.66 -13.57
C ARG A 409 -59.85 34.35 -14.81
N LEU A 410 -59.81 35.26 -15.78
CA LEU A 410 -58.99 35.11 -16.99
C LEU A 410 -57.49 35.11 -16.67
N ILE A 411 -57.05 36.02 -15.80
CA ILE A 411 -55.66 36.11 -15.35
C ILE A 411 -55.29 34.86 -14.54
N GLU A 412 -56.13 34.47 -13.58
CA GLU A 412 -55.94 33.27 -12.77
C GLU A 412 -55.78 32.01 -13.64
N SER A 413 -56.67 31.81 -14.64
CA SER A 413 -56.57 30.69 -15.57
C SER A 413 -55.25 30.66 -16.36
N CYS A 414 -54.64 31.81 -16.65
CA CYS A 414 -53.36 31.88 -17.35
C CYS A 414 -52.20 31.62 -16.38
N LEU A 415 -52.21 32.21 -15.19
CA LEU A 415 -51.11 32.10 -14.22
C LEU A 415 -50.99 30.69 -13.62
N VAL A 416 -52.10 29.98 -13.39
CA VAL A 416 -52.08 28.60 -12.90
C VAL A 416 -51.32 27.65 -13.85
N SER A 417 -51.34 27.94 -15.16
CA SER A 417 -50.59 27.13 -16.15
C SER A 417 -49.06 27.23 -16.00
N ILE A 418 -48.55 28.24 -15.29
CA ILE A 418 -47.11 28.45 -15.03
C ILE A 418 -46.58 27.47 -13.97
N ARG A 419 -47.45 26.90 -13.12
CA ARG A 419 -47.07 25.91 -12.10
C ARG A 419 -46.30 24.74 -12.71
N GLY A 420 -46.75 24.20 -13.85
CA GLY A 420 -46.09 23.09 -14.54
C GLY A 420 -44.63 23.38 -14.94
N PRO A 421 -44.36 24.45 -15.71
CA PRO A 421 -43.00 24.88 -16.01
C PRO A 421 -42.13 25.17 -14.78
N ALA A 422 -42.72 25.72 -13.72
CA ALA A 422 -42.00 26.03 -12.48
C ALA A 422 -41.56 24.77 -11.72
N GLU A 423 -42.45 23.77 -11.61
CA GLU A 423 -42.11 22.46 -11.06
C GLU A 423 -41.05 21.73 -11.91
N ALA A 424 -41.16 21.81 -13.24
CA ALA A 424 -40.18 21.22 -14.14
C ALA A 424 -38.78 21.83 -13.95
N ALA A 425 -38.68 23.14 -13.69
CA ALA A 425 -37.40 23.80 -13.40
C ALA A 425 -36.80 23.34 -12.06
N VAL A 426 -37.63 23.20 -11.03
CA VAL A 426 -37.25 22.62 -9.72
C VAL A 426 -36.67 21.22 -9.91
N ASP A 427 -37.37 20.36 -10.66
CA ASP A 427 -36.98 18.97 -10.88
C ASP A 427 -35.73 18.84 -11.75
N ALA A 428 -35.54 19.73 -12.73
CA ALA A 428 -34.35 19.76 -13.57
C ALA A 428 -33.09 20.12 -12.76
N VAL A 429 -33.17 21.13 -11.89
CA VAL A 429 -32.04 21.49 -11.00
C VAL A 429 -31.73 20.36 -10.02
N HIS A 430 -32.75 19.73 -9.46
CA HIS A 430 -32.60 18.57 -8.58
C HIS A 430 -31.84 17.42 -9.25
N SER A 431 -32.19 17.08 -10.49
CA SER A 431 -31.51 16.03 -11.26
C SER A 431 -30.03 16.37 -11.48
N ILE A 432 -29.71 17.63 -11.79
CA ILE A 432 -28.33 18.08 -11.95
C ILE A 432 -27.55 17.91 -10.65
N LEU A 433 -28.12 18.32 -9.51
CA LEU A 433 -27.47 18.19 -8.20
C LEU A 433 -27.27 16.72 -7.80
N LYS A 434 -28.21 15.81 -8.10
CA LYS A 434 -28.04 14.36 -7.92
C LYS A 434 -26.88 13.80 -8.74
N ASP A 435 -26.76 14.20 -10.01
CA ASP A 435 -25.65 13.76 -10.87
C ASP A 435 -24.29 14.24 -10.34
N LEU A 436 -24.23 15.47 -9.79
CA LEU A 436 -23.02 15.99 -9.17
C LEU A 436 -22.62 15.19 -7.93
N ILE A 437 -23.57 14.80 -7.08
CA ILE A 437 -23.30 13.93 -5.92
C ILE A 437 -22.64 12.62 -6.37
N HIS A 438 -23.23 11.93 -7.35
CA HIS A 438 -22.66 10.68 -7.87
C HIS A 438 -21.26 10.85 -8.45
N LYS A 439 -21.03 11.95 -9.17
CA LYS A 439 -19.73 12.28 -9.73
C LYS A 439 -18.69 12.55 -8.62
N SER A 440 -19.04 13.37 -7.64
CA SER A 440 -18.15 13.69 -6.51
C SER A 440 -17.77 12.45 -5.70
N ILE A 441 -18.73 11.54 -5.45
CA ILE A 441 -18.45 10.26 -4.79
C ILE A 441 -17.46 9.40 -5.58
N GLY A 442 -17.55 9.41 -6.92
CA GLY A 442 -16.65 8.66 -7.79
C GLY A 442 -15.22 9.21 -7.84
N GLU A 443 -15.04 10.51 -7.57
CA GLU A 443 -13.74 11.19 -7.57
C GLU A 443 -13.05 11.17 -6.21
N THR A 444 -13.79 11.15 -5.10
CA THR A 444 -13.22 11.01 -3.75
C THR A 444 -12.58 9.62 -3.58
N SER A 445 -11.24 9.58 -3.53
CA SER A 445 -10.47 8.34 -3.48
C SER A 445 -10.70 7.53 -2.20
N GLU A 446 -10.92 8.22 -1.09
CA GLU A 446 -11.11 7.69 0.25
C GLU A 446 -12.45 6.95 0.36
N LEU A 447 -13.49 7.42 -0.34
CA LEU A 447 -14.79 6.74 -0.40
C LEU A 447 -14.73 5.45 -1.23
N LYS A 448 -13.72 5.25 -2.10
CA LYS A 448 -13.54 3.98 -2.81
C LYS A 448 -13.04 2.87 -1.87
N GLN A 449 -12.32 3.25 -0.83
CA GLN A 449 -11.70 2.34 0.12
C GLN A 449 -12.70 1.78 1.13
N TYR A 450 -13.78 2.51 1.41
CA TYR A 450 -14.80 2.16 2.41
C TYR A 450 -16.19 2.06 1.76
N PRO A 451 -16.56 0.87 1.22
CA PRO A 451 -17.81 0.69 0.49
C PRO A 451 -19.05 1.01 1.32
N THR A 452 -19.09 0.64 2.60
CA THR A 452 -20.26 0.90 3.45
C THR A 452 -20.41 2.40 3.72
N LEU A 453 -19.32 3.11 4.04
CA LEU A 453 -19.36 4.56 4.19
C LEU A 453 -19.81 5.26 2.91
N ARG A 454 -19.34 4.80 1.74
CA ARG A 454 -19.75 5.35 0.45
C ARG A 454 -21.25 5.28 0.22
N VAL A 455 -21.88 4.14 0.52
CA VAL A 455 -23.33 3.95 0.36
C VAL A 455 -24.09 4.87 1.33
N GLU A 456 -23.67 4.93 2.59
CA GLU A 456 -24.34 5.74 3.61
C GLU A 456 -24.22 7.25 3.33
N VAL A 457 -23.04 7.73 2.93
CA VAL A 457 -22.83 9.14 2.52
C VAL A 457 -23.65 9.48 1.27
N SER A 458 -23.68 8.57 0.29
CA SER A 458 -24.49 8.75 -0.93
C SER A 458 -25.97 8.85 -0.61
N GLY A 459 -26.49 7.95 0.23
CA GLY A 459 -27.88 7.94 0.65
C GLY A 459 -28.25 9.21 1.41
N ALA A 460 -27.45 9.58 2.40
CA ALA A 460 -27.69 10.78 3.20
C ALA A 460 -27.67 12.07 2.37
N ALA A 461 -26.74 12.20 1.42
CA ALA A 461 -26.67 13.35 0.53
C ALA A 461 -27.91 13.43 -0.39
N VAL A 462 -28.35 12.28 -0.93
CA VAL A 462 -29.55 12.20 -1.79
C VAL A 462 -30.83 12.52 -0.99
N ASP A 463 -30.98 11.98 0.21
CA ASP A 463 -32.13 12.23 1.09
C ASP A 463 -32.22 13.68 1.56
N SER A 464 -31.06 14.32 1.77
CA SER A 464 -30.97 15.75 2.08
C SER A 464 -31.44 16.59 0.89
N LEU A 465 -30.98 16.23 -0.31
CA LEU A 465 -31.36 16.92 -1.53
C LEU A 465 -32.86 16.75 -1.88
N ASP A 466 -33.44 15.58 -1.65
CA ASP A 466 -34.87 15.34 -1.85
C ASP A 466 -35.73 16.23 -0.94
N ARG A 467 -35.31 16.46 0.30
CA ARG A 467 -35.97 17.41 1.22
C ARG A 467 -35.87 18.86 0.72
N MET A 468 -34.68 19.28 0.27
CA MET A 468 -34.46 20.62 -0.30
C MET A 468 -35.31 20.86 -1.56
N ARG A 469 -35.49 19.84 -2.41
CA ARG A 469 -36.37 19.87 -3.57
C ARG A 469 -37.82 20.12 -3.17
N ASP A 470 -38.33 19.41 -2.15
CA ASP A 470 -39.72 19.58 -1.71
C ASP A 470 -39.98 20.97 -1.12
N GLU A 471 -39.04 21.52 -0.35
CA GLU A 471 -39.12 22.90 0.14
C GLU A 471 -39.08 23.91 -1.01
N SER A 472 -38.19 23.71 -1.98
CA SER A 472 -38.09 24.56 -3.15
C SER A 472 -39.33 24.50 -4.04
N ARG A 473 -39.94 23.32 -4.20
CA ARG A 473 -41.22 23.15 -4.89
C ARG A 473 -42.31 23.97 -4.21
N LYS A 474 -42.47 23.85 -2.89
CA LYS A 474 -43.44 24.63 -2.11
C LYS A 474 -43.22 26.14 -2.25
N ALA A 475 -41.98 26.60 -2.09
CA ALA A 475 -41.64 28.02 -2.20
C ALA A 475 -41.89 28.57 -3.62
N THR A 476 -41.52 27.80 -4.65
CA THR A 476 -41.69 28.20 -6.05
C THR A 476 -43.17 28.28 -6.44
N LEU A 477 -43.97 27.29 -6.03
CA LEU A 477 -45.41 27.30 -6.28
C LEU A 477 -46.10 28.43 -5.51
N LEU A 478 -45.66 28.72 -4.29
CA LEU A 478 -46.20 29.83 -3.50
C LEU A 478 -45.98 31.18 -4.22
N LEU A 479 -44.85 31.38 -4.90
CA LEU A 479 -44.63 32.59 -5.70
C LEU A 479 -45.65 32.72 -6.83
N VAL A 480 -45.98 31.63 -7.51
CA VAL A 480 -47.00 31.64 -8.58
C VAL A 480 -48.39 31.92 -7.97
N ASP A 481 -48.68 31.32 -6.83
CA ASP A 481 -49.95 31.48 -6.14
C ASP A 481 -50.16 32.91 -5.64
N MET A 482 -49.09 33.55 -5.13
CA MET A 482 -49.11 34.95 -4.72
C MET A 482 -49.49 35.89 -5.87
N GLU A 483 -48.92 35.68 -7.06
CA GLU A 483 -49.26 36.46 -8.25
C GLU A 483 -50.70 36.22 -8.74
N SER A 484 -51.23 35.01 -8.51
CA SER A 484 -52.62 34.69 -8.86
C SER A 484 -53.65 35.17 -7.83
N GLY A 485 -53.26 35.27 -6.55
CA GLY A 485 -54.17 35.54 -5.44
C GLY A 485 -54.49 37.02 -5.22
N TYR A 486 -53.60 37.94 -5.61
CA TYR A 486 -53.84 39.37 -5.46
C TYR A 486 -53.38 40.18 -6.68
N LEU A 487 -54.35 40.78 -7.35
CA LEU A 487 -54.13 41.69 -8.48
C LEU A 487 -54.07 43.12 -7.97
N THR A 488 -53.02 43.86 -8.36
CA THR A 488 -52.83 45.23 -7.88
C THR A 488 -53.93 46.16 -8.39
N VAL A 489 -54.43 47.03 -7.52
CA VAL A 489 -55.46 48.04 -7.86
C VAL A 489 -55.00 48.97 -9.00
N GLU A 490 -53.69 49.17 -9.12
CA GLU A 490 -53.08 49.96 -10.20
C GLU A 490 -53.35 49.37 -11.60
N PHE A 491 -53.40 48.04 -11.73
CA PHE A 491 -53.76 47.38 -12.99
C PHE A 491 -55.15 47.82 -13.46
N PHE A 492 -56.14 47.77 -12.56
CA PHE A 492 -57.53 48.16 -12.87
C PHE A 492 -57.69 49.66 -13.12
N ARG A 493 -56.88 50.51 -12.47
CA ARG A 493 -56.87 51.96 -12.71
C ARG A 493 -56.27 52.35 -14.07
N LYS A 494 -55.36 51.54 -14.59
CA LYS A 494 -54.73 51.74 -15.91
C LYS A 494 -55.52 51.13 -17.07
N LEU A 495 -56.57 50.36 -16.78
CA LEU A 495 -57.51 49.95 -17.82
C LEU A 495 -58.11 51.21 -18.44
N PRO A 496 -58.17 51.31 -19.78
CA PRO A 496 -58.76 52.47 -20.41
C PRO A 496 -60.18 52.67 -19.87
N GLN A 497 -60.42 53.80 -19.21
CA GLN A 497 -61.78 54.24 -18.97
C GLN A 497 -62.36 54.53 -20.35
N ASP A 498 -63.49 53.93 -20.69
CA ASP A 498 -64.24 54.32 -21.89
C ASP A 498 -64.84 55.72 -21.66
N SER A 499 -63.98 56.73 -21.56
CA SER A 499 -64.35 58.12 -21.76
C SER A 499 -64.38 58.35 -23.27
N GLU A 500 -65.59 58.71 -23.73
CA GLU A 500 -65.98 59.10 -25.10
C GLU A 500 -66.58 58.00 -26.00
N LYS A 501 -67.89 57.78 -25.82
CA LYS A 501 -68.91 58.25 -26.77
C LYS A 501 -70.27 58.22 -26.09
N GLY A 502 -70.92 59.37 -25.98
CA GLY A 502 -72.37 59.43 -25.83
C GLY A 502 -73.00 58.73 -27.04
N GLY A 503 -73.36 57.47 -26.86
CA GLY A 503 -74.13 56.70 -27.83
C GLY A 503 -75.61 56.96 -27.63
N ASN A 504 -76.33 57.19 -28.72
CA ASN A 504 -77.80 57.28 -28.74
C ASN A 504 -78.44 56.14 -27.94
N PRO A 505 -79.54 56.41 -27.20
CA PRO A 505 -80.19 55.45 -26.30
C PRO A 505 -80.91 54.27 -27.01
N THR A 506 -80.63 54.03 -28.29
CA THR A 506 -81.25 52.99 -29.12
C THR A 506 -80.35 51.77 -29.39
N HIS A 507 -79.10 51.74 -28.92
CA HIS A 507 -78.28 50.53 -29.02
C HIS A 507 -78.62 49.53 -27.91
N SER A 508 -78.97 48.31 -28.33
CA SER A 508 -79.27 47.16 -27.46
C SER A 508 -78.13 46.90 -26.48
N ILE A 509 -78.46 46.47 -25.25
CA ILE A 509 -77.51 46.00 -24.24
C ILE A 509 -76.57 44.92 -24.80
N PHE A 510 -76.99 44.19 -25.84
CA PHE A 510 -76.18 43.19 -26.55
C PHE A 510 -75.04 43.77 -27.42
N ASP A 511 -75.12 45.03 -27.88
CA ASP A 511 -74.03 45.67 -28.64
C ASP A 511 -72.85 46.11 -27.75
N ARG A 512 -73.01 46.07 -26.42
CA ARG A 512 -71.98 46.48 -25.46
C ARG A 512 -70.82 45.49 -25.35
N TYR A 513 -71.04 44.20 -25.67
CA TYR A 513 -69.99 43.17 -25.79
C TYR A 513 -69.59 42.92 -27.25
N ASN A 514 -69.45 44.00 -28.03
CA ASN A 514 -68.94 43.89 -29.39
C ASN A 514 -67.57 43.16 -29.38
N ASP A 515 -67.27 42.41 -30.43
CA ASP A 515 -66.02 41.63 -30.55
C ASP A 515 -64.77 42.49 -30.38
N ALA A 516 -64.84 43.79 -30.72
CA ALA A 516 -63.78 44.76 -30.47
C ALA A 516 -63.49 44.96 -28.96
N TYR A 517 -64.53 45.00 -28.12
CA TYR A 517 -64.41 45.14 -26.66
C TYR A 517 -63.78 43.89 -26.04
N LEU A 518 -64.29 42.70 -26.38
CA LEU A 518 -63.77 41.42 -25.87
C LEU A 518 -62.31 41.19 -26.31
N ARG A 519 -61.93 41.58 -27.54
CA ARG A 519 -60.52 41.55 -27.99
C ARG A 519 -59.62 42.45 -27.15
N ARG A 520 -60.11 43.63 -26.77
CA ARG A 520 -59.37 44.57 -25.91
C ARG A 520 -59.13 43.99 -24.51
N ILE A 521 -60.14 43.33 -23.94
CA ILE A 521 -60.00 42.59 -22.67
C ILE A 521 -58.89 41.54 -22.78
N GLY A 522 -58.95 40.69 -23.81
CA GLY A 522 -57.93 39.66 -24.05
C GLY A 522 -56.52 40.24 -24.18
N SER A 523 -56.36 41.33 -24.92
CA SER A 523 -55.08 42.03 -25.07
C SER A 523 -54.55 42.61 -23.75
N ASN A 524 -55.42 43.20 -22.93
CA ASN A 524 -55.05 43.75 -21.62
C ASN A 524 -54.62 42.65 -20.64
N VAL A 525 -55.37 41.54 -20.60
CA VAL A 525 -55.02 40.36 -19.80
C VAL A 525 -53.68 39.79 -20.25
N LEU A 526 -53.46 39.62 -21.56
CA LEU A 526 -52.20 39.12 -22.10
C LEU A 526 -51.01 40.01 -21.73
N SER A 527 -51.18 41.34 -21.80
CA SER A 527 -50.14 42.28 -21.39
C SER A 527 -49.78 42.13 -19.91
N TYR A 528 -50.78 41.96 -19.05
CA TYR A 528 -50.55 41.75 -17.61
C TYR A 528 -49.87 40.40 -17.34
N VAL A 529 -50.36 39.32 -17.94
CA VAL A 529 -49.76 37.99 -17.80
C VAL A 529 -48.31 37.98 -18.28
N ASN A 530 -47.98 38.66 -19.38
CA ASN A 530 -46.61 38.78 -19.86
C ASN A 530 -45.70 39.56 -18.89
N MET A 531 -46.22 40.60 -18.24
CA MET A 531 -45.51 41.35 -17.20
C MET A 531 -45.22 40.45 -15.99
N VAL A 532 -46.22 39.72 -15.50
CA VAL A 532 -46.06 38.77 -14.38
C VAL A 532 -45.08 37.66 -14.75
N CYS A 533 -45.16 37.11 -15.97
CA CYS A 533 -44.20 36.13 -16.47
C CYS A 533 -42.76 36.66 -16.47
N ALA A 534 -42.55 37.94 -16.81
CA ALA A 534 -41.24 38.57 -16.74
C ALA A 534 -40.73 38.70 -15.30
N GLY A 535 -41.61 38.98 -14.33
CA GLY A 535 -41.28 38.95 -12.90
C GLY A 535 -40.93 37.55 -12.41
N LEU A 536 -41.78 36.57 -12.68
CA LEU A 536 -41.59 35.17 -12.30
C LEU A 536 -40.34 34.54 -12.92
N ARG A 537 -39.95 34.94 -14.14
CA ARG A 537 -38.67 34.56 -14.75
C ARG A 537 -37.44 34.92 -13.92
N ASN A 538 -37.54 35.95 -13.09
CA ASN A 538 -36.45 36.37 -12.20
C ASN A 538 -36.62 35.81 -10.78
N SER A 539 -37.85 35.71 -10.28
CA SER A 539 -38.12 35.27 -8.89
C SER A 539 -38.00 33.76 -8.70
N ILE A 540 -38.44 32.95 -9.67
CA ILE A 540 -38.41 31.48 -9.57
C ILE A 540 -36.97 30.94 -9.50
N PRO A 541 -36.04 31.33 -10.40
CA PRO A 541 -34.65 30.92 -10.27
C PRO A 541 -34.02 31.29 -8.92
N LYS A 542 -34.33 32.49 -8.39
CA LYS A 542 -33.85 32.91 -7.06
C LYS A 542 -34.36 32.00 -5.95
N SER A 543 -35.62 31.60 -5.99
CA SER A 543 -36.19 30.64 -5.03
C SER A 543 -35.51 29.28 -5.13
N ILE A 544 -35.32 28.75 -6.34
CA ILE A 544 -34.64 27.47 -6.57
C ILE A 544 -33.19 27.50 -6.07
N VAL A 545 -32.45 28.56 -6.41
CA VAL A 545 -31.07 28.73 -5.96
C VAL A 545 -30.99 28.85 -4.44
N TYR A 546 -31.91 29.59 -3.81
CA TYR A 546 -31.92 29.76 -2.36
C TYR A 546 -32.24 28.45 -1.62
N CYS A 547 -33.30 27.75 -2.02
CA CYS A 547 -33.79 26.56 -1.33
C CYS A 547 -33.03 25.27 -1.69
N GLN A 548 -32.48 25.14 -2.90
CA GLN A 548 -31.76 23.94 -3.32
C GLN A 548 -30.27 24.17 -3.44
N VAL A 549 -29.83 25.03 -4.35
CA VAL A 549 -28.40 25.11 -4.72
C VAL A 549 -27.54 25.60 -3.56
N ARG A 550 -27.98 26.67 -2.88
CA ARG A 550 -27.27 27.27 -1.76
C ARG A 550 -27.31 26.38 -0.52
N GLU A 551 -28.46 25.78 -0.22
CA GLU A 551 -28.58 24.85 0.91
C GLU A 551 -27.81 23.56 0.66
N ALA A 552 -27.87 22.97 -0.53
CA ALA A 552 -27.03 21.81 -0.90
C ALA A 552 -25.53 22.12 -0.78
N LYS A 553 -25.10 23.36 -1.03
CA LYS A 553 -23.70 23.77 -0.81
C LYS A 553 -23.33 23.86 0.67
N ARG A 554 -24.30 24.19 1.54
CA ARG A 554 -24.05 24.53 2.95
C ARG A 554 -24.24 23.35 3.89
N SER A 555 -25.30 22.57 3.69
CA SER A 555 -25.87 21.68 4.71
C SER A 555 -26.13 20.26 4.19
N LEU A 556 -25.48 19.85 3.09
CA LEU A 556 -25.70 18.54 2.45
C LEU A 556 -25.61 17.36 3.43
N LEU A 557 -24.58 17.37 4.28
CA LEU A 557 -24.28 16.30 5.23
C LEU A 557 -24.54 16.66 6.70
N ASP A 558 -25.16 17.81 7.02
CA ASP A 558 -25.36 18.24 8.41
C ASP A 558 -26.18 17.24 9.24
N ILE A 559 -27.20 16.65 8.60
CA ILE A 559 -28.06 15.63 9.22
C ILE A 559 -27.25 14.35 9.44
N PHE A 560 -26.45 13.94 8.45
CA PHE A 560 -25.55 12.80 8.57
C PHE A 560 -24.54 12.99 9.72
N PHE A 561 -23.94 14.18 9.86
CA PHE A 561 -23.03 14.48 10.96
C PHE A 561 -23.72 14.40 12.34
N THR A 562 -24.96 14.85 12.42
CA THR A 562 -25.77 14.77 13.65
C THR A 562 -26.05 13.31 14.03
N GLU A 563 -26.42 12.47 13.06
CA GLU A 563 -26.63 11.04 13.27
C GLU A 563 -25.34 10.30 13.61
N LEU A 564 -24.23 10.66 12.94
CA LEU A 564 -22.92 10.06 13.14
C LEU A 564 -22.42 10.25 14.58
N GLY A 565 -22.66 11.43 15.17
CA GLY A 565 -22.32 11.73 16.57
C GLY A 565 -23.07 10.86 17.59
N GLN A 566 -24.19 10.24 17.20
CA GLN A 566 -24.98 9.35 18.05
C GLN A 566 -24.65 7.86 17.82
N LYS A 567 -23.83 7.52 16.82
CA LYS A 567 -23.49 6.12 16.50
C LYS A 567 -22.46 5.56 17.49
N GLU A 568 -22.74 4.37 18.00
CA GLU A 568 -21.80 3.60 18.81
C GLU A 568 -20.57 3.14 18.01
N MET A 569 -19.48 2.83 18.71
CA MET A 569 -18.22 2.37 18.13
C MET A 569 -18.37 1.16 17.18
N SER A 570 -19.29 0.24 17.48
CA SER A 570 -19.57 -0.93 16.64
C SER A 570 -20.08 -0.52 15.26
N LYS A 571 -20.96 0.48 15.20
CA LYS A 571 -21.51 1.03 13.95
C LYS A 571 -20.49 1.87 13.20
N LEU A 572 -19.69 2.67 13.90
CA LEU A 572 -18.58 3.43 13.28
C LEU A 572 -17.55 2.50 12.64
N SER A 573 -17.28 1.35 13.26
CA SER A 573 -16.36 0.35 12.71
C SER A 573 -16.90 -0.32 11.44
N LYS A 574 -18.23 -0.50 11.33
CA LYS A 574 -18.86 -1.02 10.11
C LYS A 574 -18.81 -0.03 8.94
N LEU A 575 -18.78 1.27 9.22
CA LEU A 575 -18.62 2.29 8.18
C LEU A 575 -17.21 2.28 7.59
N LEU A 576 -16.20 1.97 8.41
CA LEU A 576 -14.80 1.86 7.99
C LEU A 576 -14.43 0.41 7.64
N ASP A 577 -15.26 -0.24 6.84
CA ASP A 577 -15.08 -1.61 6.38
C ASP A 577 -14.01 -1.68 5.27
N GLU A 578 -12.77 -1.81 5.70
CA GLU A 578 -11.64 -2.04 4.80
C GLU A 578 -11.54 -3.52 4.40
N ASP A 579 -11.14 -3.77 3.14
CA ASP A 579 -10.75 -5.10 2.68
C ASP A 579 -9.64 -5.68 3.59
N PRO A 580 -9.85 -6.86 4.22
CA PRO A 580 -8.85 -7.49 5.06
C PRO A 580 -7.48 -7.66 4.38
N ALA A 581 -7.46 -7.86 3.06
CA ALA A 581 -6.22 -7.97 2.29
C ALA A 581 -5.45 -6.63 2.28
N VAL A 582 -6.15 -5.51 2.14
CA VAL A 582 -5.56 -4.15 2.19
C VAL A 582 -5.04 -3.85 3.60
N GLN A 583 -5.80 -4.23 4.64
CA GLN A 583 -5.39 -4.05 6.03
C GLN A 583 -4.13 -4.87 6.36
N GLN A 584 -4.09 -6.14 5.93
CA GLN A 584 -2.91 -7.00 6.12
C GLN A 584 -1.70 -6.46 5.34
N ARG A 585 -1.89 -6.04 4.08
CA ARG A 585 -0.83 -5.46 3.26
C ARG A 585 -0.28 -4.17 3.87
N ARG A 586 -1.14 -3.25 4.33
CA ARG A 586 -0.73 -2.04 5.06
C ARG A 586 0.11 -2.39 6.28
N THR A 587 -0.35 -3.35 7.08
CA THR A 587 0.35 -3.78 8.29
C THR A 587 1.73 -4.36 7.96
N SER A 588 1.82 -5.18 6.91
CA SER A 588 3.08 -5.76 6.43
C SER A 588 4.06 -4.70 5.96
N ILE A 589 3.60 -3.75 5.13
CA ILE A 589 4.40 -2.62 4.64
C ILE A 589 4.88 -1.75 5.80
N ALA A 590 4.02 -1.43 6.78
CA ALA A 590 4.39 -0.64 7.95
C ALA A 590 5.51 -1.31 8.77
N LYS A 591 5.41 -2.62 9.00
CA LYS A 591 6.47 -3.40 9.68
C LYS A 591 7.78 -3.39 8.90
N ARG A 592 7.73 -3.56 7.57
CA ARG A 592 8.92 -3.47 6.71
C ARG A 592 9.51 -2.06 6.77
N LEU A 593 8.70 -1.02 6.67
CA LEU A 593 9.15 0.37 6.73
C LEU A 593 9.86 0.70 8.05
N GLU A 594 9.33 0.23 9.18
CA GLU A 594 9.95 0.38 10.50
C GLU A 594 11.34 -0.28 10.54
N LEU A 595 11.46 -1.51 10.00
CA LEU A 595 12.74 -2.19 9.90
C LEU A 595 13.75 -1.43 9.03
N TYR A 596 13.35 -0.98 7.85
CA TYR A 596 14.25 -0.25 6.96
C TYR A 596 14.70 1.09 7.58
N ARG A 597 13.82 1.77 8.31
CA ARG A 597 14.19 2.98 9.08
C ARG A 597 15.15 2.66 10.21
N SER A 598 14.92 1.59 10.97
CA SER A 598 15.88 1.13 11.99
C SER A 598 17.24 0.80 11.37
N ALA A 599 17.25 0.10 10.23
CA ALA A 599 18.47 -0.23 9.51
C ALA A 599 19.20 1.02 9.01
N GLN A 600 18.47 2.03 8.51
CA GLN A 600 19.03 3.32 8.13
C GLN A 600 19.72 4.01 9.31
N THR A 601 19.04 4.13 10.46
CA THR A 601 19.60 4.73 11.67
C THR A 601 20.84 3.98 12.15
N ASP A 602 20.79 2.65 12.14
CA ASP A 602 21.92 1.81 12.56
C ASP A 602 23.13 1.98 11.62
N ILE A 603 22.93 2.07 10.30
CA ILE A 603 24.01 2.29 9.34
C ILE A 603 24.60 3.69 9.49
N GLU A 604 23.75 4.71 9.66
CA GLU A 604 24.21 6.08 9.91
C GLU A 604 25.08 6.13 11.17
N ALA A 605 24.63 5.56 12.29
CA ALA A 605 25.38 5.55 13.54
C ALA A 605 26.82 4.99 13.37
N VAL A 606 27.00 3.98 12.53
CA VAL A 606 28.31 3.38 12.24
C VAL A 606 29.12 4.15 11.20
N ALA A 607 28.46 4.82 10.25
CA ALA A 607 29.13 5.67 9.26
C ALA A 607 29.73 6.95 9.89
N TRP A 608 29.09 7.48 10.94
CA TRP A 608 29.54 8.68 11.66
C TRP A 608 30.53 8.40 12.80
N SER A 609 30.67 7.14 13.25
CA SER A 609 31.73 6.73 14.17
C SER A 609 33.08 6.62 13.43
N LYS A 610 33.69 7.76 13.12
CA LYS A 610 35.07 7.86 12.63
C LYS A 610 36.07 7.72 13.76
#